data_AF-A0A1T4S4Z9-F1
#
_entry.id   AF-A0A1T4S4Z9-F1
#
_cell.length_a   1.000
_cell.length_b   1.000
_cell.length_c   1.000
_cell.angle_alpha   90.00
_cell.angle_beta   90.00
_cell.angle_gamma   90.00
#
_symmetry.space_group_name_H-M   'P 1'
#
loop_
_entity.id
_entity.type
_entity.pdbx_description
1 polymer ?
#
loop_
_entity_poly.entity_id
_entity_poly.type
_entity_poly.pdbx_seq_one_letter_code
_entity_poly.pdbx_strand_id
1 'polypeptide(L)'
;MNIPYPKSGWTQALSLISAIAISVVLTAYPRLIAESIHEVDHGLFTLFMWAVSAGFIHGVGFEPKATLWRVMFHPVIAWLVIAYGLIQYLSH
;
A
#
# COMPACT_ATOMS: atom_id res chain seq x y z
N MET A 1 1.26 -12.06 21.76
CA MET A 1 1.87 -12.12 20.42
C MET A 1 2.62 -10.82 20.17
N ASN A 2 3.95 -10.78 20.23
CA ASN A 2 4.73 -9.54 20.02
C ASN A 2 5.30 -9.56 18.59
N ILE A 3 4.51 -9.08 17.61
CA ILE A 3 4.82 -9.19 16.18
C ILE A 3 5.88 -8.14 15.81
N PRO A 4 7.15 -8.44 15.53
CA PRO A 4 8.16 -7.40 15.28
C PRO A 4 7.71 -6.42 14.18
N TYR A 5 7.60 -5.14 14.52
CA TYR A 5 7.18 -4.08 13.58
C TYR A 5 8.43 -3.27 13.21
N PRO A 6 8.81 -3.18 11.92
CA PRO A 6 10.02 -2.46 11.54
C PRO A 6 9.86 -0.97 11.83
N LYS A 7 10.79 -0.39 12.59
CA LYS A 7 10.72 1.00 13.10
C LYS A 7 11.84 1.89 12.58
N SER A 8 12.41 1.56 11.43
CA SER A 8 13.51 2.34 10.86
C SER A 8 12.96 3.56 10.13
N GLY A 9 13.57 4.73 10.34
CA GLY A 9 13.19 5.95 9.59
C GLY A 9 13.26 5.75 8.07
N TRP A 10 14.15 4.87 7.59
CA TRP A 10 14.26 4.52 6.18
C TRP A 10 13.07 3.71 5.65
N THR A 11 12.54 2.76 6.42
CA THR A 11 11.38 1.96 6.00
C THR A 11 10.09 2.78 6.02
N GLN A 12 10.01 3.73 6.95
CA GLN A 12 8.93 4.71 7.03
C GLN A 12 8.99 5.68 5.83
N ALA A 13 10.15 6.28 5.55
CA ALA A 13 10.32 7.14 4.39
C ALA A 13 10.00 6.43 3.08
N LEU A 14 10.47 5.19 2.90
CA LEU A 14 10.17 4.39 1.72
C LEU A 14 8.65 4.18 1.57
N SER A 15 7.97 3.76 2.64
CA SER A 15 6.53 3.52 2.63
C SER A 15 5.74 4.80 2.34
N LEU A 16 6.16 5.93 2.90
CA LEU A 16 5.57 7.24 2.67
C LEU A 16 5.73 7.69 1.22
N ILE A 17 6.94 7.57 0.67
CA ILE A 17 7.22 7.92 -0.73
C ILE A 17 6.38 7.06 -1.67
N SER A 18 6.31 5.75 -1.44
CA SER A 18 5.48 4.87 -2.25
C SER A 18 3.99 5.19 -2.13
N ALA A 19 3.48 5.50 -0.94
CA ALA A 19 2.08 5.87 -0.74
C ALA A 19 1.74 7.18 -1.47
N ILE A 20 2.61 8.19 -1.35
CA ILE A 20 2.46 9.48 -2.06
C ILE A 20 2.50 9.26 -3.58
N ALA A 21 3.49 8.52 -4.08
CA ALA A 21 3.62 8.26 -5.51
C ALA A 21 2.36 7.58 -6.08
N ILE A 22 1.87 6.54 -5.40
CA ILE A 22 0.66 5.82 -5.81
C ILE A 22 -0.56 6.77 -5.73
N SER A 23 -0.73 7.54 -4.65
CA SER A 23 -1.83 8.51 -4.53
C SER A 23 -1.81 9.59 -5.62
N VAL A 24 -0.64 10.10 -5.99
CA VAL A 24 -0.49 11.09 -7.06
C VAL A 24 -0.89 10.47 -8.40
N VAL A 25 -0.43 9.25 -8.70
CA VAL A 25 -0.80 8.53 -9.93
C VAL A 25 -2.31 8.29 -9.98
N LEU A 26 -2.90 7.80 -8.88
CA LEU A 26 -4.34 7.55 -8.77
C LEU A 26 -5.17 8.82 -9.01
N THR A 27 -4.70 9.96 -8.49
CA THR A 27 -5.43 11.25 -8.56
C THR A 27 -5.24 11.96 -9.90
N ALA A 28 -4.01 11.96 -10.43
CA ALA A 28 -3.66 12.67 -11.66
C ALA A 28 -4.05 11.89 -12.93
N TYR A 29 -4.05 10.56 -12.85
CA TYR A 29 -4.35 9.68 -13.98
C TYR A 29 -5.45 8.66 -13.65
N PRO A 30 -6.67 9.13 -13.30
CA PRO A 30 -7.77 8.24 -12.94
C PRO A 30 -8.18 7.31 -14.11
N ARG A 31 -7.86 7.69 -15.35
CA ARG A 31 -8.09 6.87 -16.56
C ARG A 31 -7.38 5.52 -16.54
N LEU A 32 -6.16 5.45 -16.01
CA LEU A 32 -5.40 4.20 -15.87
C LEU A 32 -6.11 3.21 -14.95
N ILE A 33 -6.85 3.73 -13.96
CA ILE A 33 -7.65 2.93 -13.06
C ILE A 33 -9.06 2.71 -13.61
N ALA A 34 -9.66 3.68 -14.30
CA ALA A 34 -11.02 3.56 -14.84
C ALA A 34 -11.13 2.52 -15.96
N GLU A 35 -10.11 2.41 -16.81
CA GLU A 35 -10.04 1.34 -17.82
C GLU A 35 -9.85 -0.02 -17.16
N SER A 36 -9.03 -0.08 -16.10
CA SER A 36 -8.88 -1.31 -15.34
C SER A 36 -10.10 -1.62 -14.47
N ILE A 37 -10.88 -0.67 -13.93
CA ILE A 37 -12.08 -0.91 -13.10
C ILE A 37 -13.20 -1.64 -13.87
N HIS A 38 -13.30 -1.47 -15.19
CA HIS A 38 -14.26 -2.23 -15.99
C HIS A 38 -13.92 -3.73 -16.09
N GLU A 39 -12.65 -4.10 -15.83
CA GLU A 39 -12.12 -5.48 -15.84
C GLU A 39 -11.67 -5.98 -14.44
N VAL A 40 -11.42 -5.07 -13.51
CA VAL A 40 -10.83 -5.32 -12.19
C VAL A 40 -11.96 -5.42 -11.18
N ASP A 41 -12.10 -6.62 -10.61
CA ASP A 41 -12.97 -6.92 -9.48
C ASP A 41 -12.95 -5.78 -8.44
N HIS A 42 -14.13 -5.27 -8.08
CA HIS A 42 -14.27 -4.17 -7.10
C HIS A 42 -13.49 -4.40 -5.79
N GLY A 43 -13.25 -5.67 -5.43
CA GLY A 43 -12.41 -6.06 -4.29
C GLY A 43 -10.94 -5.64 -4.43
N LEU A 44 -10.35 -5.74 -5.62
CA LEU A 44 -8.95 -5.39 -5.88
C LEU A 44 -8.71 -3.89 -5.73
N PHE A 45 -9.61 -3.05 -6.25
CA PHE A 45 -9.51 -1.59 -6.05
C PHE A 45 -9.58 -1.21 -4.57
N THR A 46 -10.49 -1.84 -3.83
CA THR A 46 -10.62 -1.63 -2.37
C THR A 46 -9.34 -2.07 -1.63
N LEU A 47 -8.73 -3.19 -2.04
CA LEU A 47 -7.48 -3.68 -1.48
C LEU A 47 -6.31 -2.71 -1.77
N PHE A 48 -6.29 -2.10 -2.96
CA PHE A 48 -5.31 -1.08 -3.33
C PHE A 48 -5.45 0.18 -2.47
N MET A 49 -6.67 0.69 -2.29
CA MET A 49 -6.91 1.85 -1.41
C MET A 49 -6.49 1.55 0.03
N TRP A 50 -6.72 0.32 0.48
CA TRP A 50 -6.29 -0.13 1.80
C TRP A 50 -4.76 -0.23 1.91
N ALA A 51 -4.05 -0.70 0.88
CA ALA A 51 -2.60 -0.77 0.84
C ALA A 51 -1.95 0.63 0.85
N VAL A 52 -2.49 1.59 0.10
CA VAL A 52 -2.07 3.00 0.14
C VAL A 52 -2.25 3.58 1.54
N SER A 53 -3.40 3.32 2.17
CA SER A 53 -3.68 3.75 3.55
C SER A 53 -2.69 3.13 4.55
N ALA A 54 -2.37 1.84 4.40
CA ALA A 54 -1.36 1.16 5.19
C ALA A 54 0.04 1.79 5.03
N GLY A 55 0.40 2.17 3.80
CA GLY A 55 1.63 2.87 3.48
C GLY A 55 1.74 4.23 4.16
N PHE A 56 0.65 5.01 4.20
CA PHE A 56 0.62 6.27 4.95
C PHE A 56 0.76 6.05 6.46
N ILE A 57 0.04 5.09 7.04
CA ILE A 57 0.08 4.78 8.48
C ILE A 57 1.51 4.40 8.90
N HIS A 58 2.16 3.50 8.14
CA HIS A 58 3.56 3.16 8.40
C HIS A 58 4.50 4.35 8.13
N GLY A 59 4.24 5.10 7.05
CA GLY A 59 5.09 6.18 6.57
C GLY A 59 5.19 7.38 7.50
N VAL A 60 4.13 7.71 8.25
CA VAL A 60 4.15 8.77 9.28
C VAL A 60 4.77 8.31 10.61
N GLY A 61 5.20 7.04 10.69
CA GLY A 61 5.76 6.46 11.90
C GLY A 61 4.73 6.10 12.97
N PHE A 62 3.45 5.96 12.59
CA PHE A 62 2.42 5.51 13.52
C PHE A 62 2.64 4.02 13.86
N GLU A 63 2.71 3.71 15.15
CA GLU A 63 2.83 2.34 15.66
C GLU A 63 1.46 1.87 16.19
N PRO A 64 0.75 0.98 15.47
CA PRO A 64 -0.54 0.45 15.94
C PRO A 64 -0.34 -0.42 17.18
N LYS A 65 -0.86 0.03 18.33
CA LYS A 65 -0.75 -0.70 19.61
C LYS A 65 -1.62 -1.96 19.67
N ALA A 66 -2.76 -1.96 18.98
CA ALA A 66 -3.64 -3.13 18.96
C ALA A 66 -3.17 -4.16 17.91
N THR A 67 -3.11 -5.43 18.31
CA THR A 67 -2.55 -6.52 17.50
C THR A 67 -3.27 -6.70 16.16
N LEU A 68 -4.59 -6.49 16.12
CA LEU A 68 -5.38 -6.56 14.89
C LEU A 68 -4.93 -5.50 13.86
N TRP A 69 -4.78 -4.25 14.29
CA TRP A 69 -4.30 -3.16 13.44
C TRP A 69 -2.85 -3.33 13.00
N ARG A 70 -2.04 -3.99 13.82
CA ARG A 70 -0.64 -4.29 13.51
C ARG A 70 -0.50 -5.36 12.43
N VAL A 71 -1.44 -6.32 12.36
CA VAL A 71 -1.53 -7.31 11.29
C VAL A 71 -2.10 -6.68 10.03
N MET A 72 -3.17 -5.90 10.15
CA MET A 72 -3.78 -5.22 9.00
C MET A 72 -2.80 -4.24 8.34
N PHE A 73 -2.20 -3.32 9.09
CA PHE A 73 -1.28 -2.33 8.53
C PHE A 73 0.17 -2.79 8.54
N HIS A 74 0.42 -4.10 8.39
CA HIS A 74 1.77 -4.61 8.40
C HIS A 74 2.51 -4.21 7.11
N PRO A 75 3.69 -3.58 7.19
CA PRO A 75 4.43 -3.09 6.02
C PRO A 75 4.80 -4.19 5.01
N VAL A 76 4.93 -5.43 5.46
CA VAL A 76 5.13 -6.60 4.58
C VAL A 76 3.96 -6.79 3.62
N ILE A 77 2.72 -6.56 4.07
CA ILE A 77 1.55 -6.68 3.20
C ILE A 77 1.58 -5.57 2.14
N ALA A 78 1.93 -4.34 2.53
CA ALA A 78 2.11 -3.24 1.59
C ALA A 78 3.19 -3.55 0.55
N TRP A 79 4.33 -4.14 0.96
CA TRP A 79 5.40 -4.52 0.04
C TRP A 79 4.99 -5.65 -0.91
N LEU A 80 4.22 -6.63 -0.44
CA LEU A 80 3.70 -7.71 -1.30
C LEU A 80 2.74 -7.16 -2.37
N VAL A 81 1.87 -6.22 -2.01
CA VAL A 81 0.95 -5.57 -2.97
C VAL A 81 1.72 -4.73 -3.99
N ILE A 82 2.71 -3.96 -3.55
CA ILE A 82 3.57 -3.17 -4.46
C ILE A 82 4.36 -4.09 -5.40
N ALA A 83 4.95 -5.18 -4.89
CA ALA A 83 5.67 -6.15 -5.70
C ALA A 83 4.76 -6.84 -6.73
N TYR A 84 3.54 -7.20 -6.34
CA TYR A 84 2.55 -7.75 -7.26
C TYR A 84 2.20 -6.77 -8.38
N GLY A 85 1.91 -5.51 -8.04
CA GLY A 85 1.66 -4.46 -9.04
C GLY A 85 2.84 -4.23 -9.98
N LEU A 86 4.07 -4.26 -9.46
CA LEU A 86 5.29 -4.12 -10.26
C LEU A 86 5.51 -5.31 -11.21
N ILE A 87 5.24 -6.54 -10.76
CA ILE A 87 5.33 -7.75 -11.59
C ILE A 87 4.31 -7.67 -12.74
N GLN A 88 3.07 -7.29 -12.45
CA GLN A 88 2.04 -7.15 -13.48
C GLN A 88 2.40 -6.10 -14.54
N TYR A 89 2.97 -4.97 -14.11
CA TYR A 89 3.44 -3.93 -15.02
C TYR A 89 4.62 -4.38 -15.90
N LEU A 90 5.53 -5.22 -15.37
CA LEU A 90 6.67 -5.76 -16.13
C LEU A 90 6.31 -6.93 -17.05
N SER A 91 5.18 -7.60 -16.79
CA SER A 91 4.67 -8.71 -17.60
C SER A 91 3.80 -8.26 -18.79
N HIS A 92 3.54 -6.96 -18.90
CA HIS A 92 2.91 -6.29 -20.05
C HIS A 92 3.92 -5.42 -20.79
#